data_AF-A0A834CKS0-F1
#
_entry.id   AF-A0A834CKS0-F1
#
_cell.length_a   1.000
_cell.length_b   1.000
_cell.length_c   1.000
_cell.angle_alpha   90.00
_cell.angle_beta   90.00
_cell.angle_gamma   90.00
#
_symmetry.space_group_name_H-M   'P 1'
#
loop_
_entity.id
_entity.type
_entity.pdbx_description
1 polymer ?
#
loop_
_entity_poly.entity_id
_entity_poly.type
_entity_poly.pdbx_seq_one_letter_code
_entity_poly.pdbx_strand_id
1 'polypeptide(L)'
;MANLQAKIDARKEQLALAKSELKQAKKEAKDKGSSDVKLQALVERKKAAVKRCEEQLLKMEVQATDREENKQIALGTSKLNYLDPRISVAWCKNMDVPIEKIYNKTQREKFAWAIDMTEADFEF
;
A
#
# COMPACT_ATOMS: atom_id res chain seq x y z
N MET A 1 -15.26 -11.63 5.51
CA MET A 1 -14.70 -11.63 4.14
C MET A 1 -15.62 -11.03 3.08
N ALA A 2 -16.90 -11.45 3.00
CA ALA A 2 -17.83 -11.01 1.94
C ALA A 2 -17.91 -9.49 1.70
N ASN A 3 -17.89 -8.67 2.76
CA ASN A 3 -17.97 -7.21 2.64
C ASN A 3 -16.69 -6.57 2.07
N LEU A 4 -15.50 -7.14 2.34
CA LEU A 4 -14.25 -6.62 1.80
C LEU A 4 -14.10 -6.99 0.32
N GLN A 5 -14.47 -8.22 -0.05
CA GLN A 5 -14.44 -8.67 -1.43
C GLN A 5 -15.37 -7.84 -2.33
N ALA A 6 -16.62 -7.61 -1.89
CA ALA A 6 -17.56 -6.77 -2.61
C ALA A 6 -17.02 -5.33 -2.84
N LYS A 7 -16.27 -4.78 -1.89
CA LYS A 7 -15.63 -3.47 -2.05
C LYS A 7 -14.46 -3.51 -3.02
N ILE A 8 -13.68 -4.59 -3.03
CA ILE A 8 -12.59 -4.79 -4.00
C ILE A 8 -13.16 -4.88 -5.41
N ASP A 9 -14.23 -5.65 -5.60
CA ASP A 9 -14.87 -5.83 -6.91
C ASP A 9 -15.45 -4.49 -7.42
N ALA A 10 -16.14 -3.73 -6.57
CA ALA A 10 -16.61 -2.39 -6.91
C ALA A 10 -15.46 -1.42 -7.27
N ARG A 11 -14.30 -1.54 -6.62
CA ARG A 11 -13.11 -0.74 -6.97
C ARG A 11 -12.46 -1.18 -8.28
N LYS A 12 -12.49 -2.47 -8.61
CA LYS A 12 -12.04 -2.99 -9.92
C LYS A 12 -12.89 -2.43 -11.05
N GLU A 13 -14.21 -2.39 -10.87
CA GLU A 13 -15.12 -1.77 -11.84
C GLU A 13 -14.84 -0.29 -12.03
N GLN A 14 -14.67 0.47 -10.93
CA GLN A 14 -14.29 1.89 -11.00
C GLN A 14 -12.96 2.11 -11.73
N LEU A 15 -11.98 1.24 -11.49
CA LEU A 15 -10.69 1.31 -12.17
C LEU A 15 -10.83 1.02 -13.67
N ALA A 16 -11.63 0.03 -14.05
CA ALA A 16 -11.89 -0.29 -15.45
C ALA A 16 -12.55 0.89 -16.19
N LEU A 17 -13.53 1.53 -15.56
CA LEU A 17 -14.16 2.76 -16.07
C LEU A 17 -13.15 3.89 -16.22
N ALA A 18 -12.34 4.17 -15.19
CA ALA A 18 -11.32 5.21 -15.24
C ALA A 18 -10.26 4.97 -16.32
N LYS A 19 -9.87 3.71 -16.56
CA LYS A 19 -8.95 3.32 -17.65
C LYS A 19 -9.58 3.53 -19.03
N SER A 20 -10.86 3.22 -19.18
CA SER A 20 -11.62 3.48 -20.41
C SER A 20 -11.69 4.98 -20.72
N GLU A 21 -12.04 5.80 -19.73
CA GLU A 21 -12.07 7.26 -19.86
C GLU A 21 -10.69 7.84 -20.20
N LEU A 22 -9.61 7.33 -19.59
CA LEU A 22 -8.25 7.74 -19.94
C LEU A 22 -7.91 7.39 -21.38
N LYS A 23 -8.32 6.22 -21.87
CA LYS A 23 -8.10 5.80 -23.26
C LYS A 23 -8.85 6.70 -24.25
N GLN A 24 -10.09 7.06 -23.93
CA GLN A 24 -10.89 8.00 -24.72
C GLN A 24 -10.24 9.39 -24.74
N ALA A 25 -9.88 9.95 -23.58
CA ALA A 25 -9.23 11.25 -23.47
C ALA A 25 -7.89 11.30 -24.24
N LYS A 26 -7.10 10.22 -24.22
CA LYS A 26 -5.87 10.10 -25.02
C LYS A 26 -6.13 10.08 -26.52
N LYS A 27 -7.20 9.40 -26.95
CA LYS A 27 -7.60 9.35 -28.36
C LYS A 27 -8.06 10.73 -28.84
N GLU A 28 -8.90 11.41 -28.07
CA GLU A 28 -9.37 12.76 -28.39
C GLU A 28 -8.23 13.79 -28.45
N ALA A 29 -7.26 13.69 -27.55
CA ALA A 29 -6.07 14.54 -27.58
C ALA A 29 -5.17 14.28 -28.81
N LYS A 30 -5.18 13.05 -29.34
CA LYS A 30 -4.45 12.68 -30.57
C LYS A 30 -5.19 13.17 -31.81
N ASP A 31 -6.52 13.01 -31.84
CA ASP A 31 -7.36 13.35 -32.99
C ASP A 31 -7.51 14.88 -33.20
N LYS A 32 -7.53 15.68 -32.13
CA LYS A 32 -7.67 17.15 -32.18
C LYS A 32 -6.34 17.92 -32.30
N GLY A 33 -5.21 17.22 -32.39
CA GLY A 33 -3.88 17.82 -32.44
C GLY A 33 -3.33 18.13 -31.04
N SER A 34 -2.07 17.76 -30.82
CA SER A 34 -1.33 17.81 -29.54
C SER A 34 -1.09 19.23 -28.97
N SER A 35 -1.67 20.27 -29.56
CA SER A 35 -1.44 21.68 -29.23
C SER A 35 -2.46 22.27 -28.24
N ASP A 36 -3.57 21.57 -27.96
CA ASP A 36 -4.55 22.04 -26.98
C ASP A 36 -4.14 21.66 -25.54
N VAL A 37 -3.60 22.66 -24.83
CA VAL A 37 -3.16 22.56 -23.43
C VAL A 37 -4.28 22.04 -22.51
N LYS A 38 -5.56 22.32 -22.82
CA LYS A 38 -6.69 21.84 -22.00
C LYS A 38 -6.88 20.33 -22.12
N LEU A 39 -6.72 19.76 -23.31
CA LEU A 39 -6.83 18.32 -23.53
C LEU A 39 -5.67 17.56 -22.89
N GLN A 40 -4.45 18.09 -22.96
CA GLN A 40 -3.30 17.51 -22.26
C GLN A 40 -3.49 17.53 -20.73
N ALA A 41 -3.96 18.65 -20.17
CA ALA A 41 -4.25 18.74 -18.74
C ALA A 41 -5.34 17.74 -18.30
N LEU A 42 -6.35 17.51 -19.14
CA LEU A 42 -7.39 16.51 -18.89
C LEU A 42 -6.82 15.08 -18.87
N VAL A 43 -5.95 14.73 -19.83
CA VAL A 43 -5.29 13.43 -19.89
C VAL A 43 -4.44 13.18 -18.65
N GLU A 44 -3.63 14.16 -18.23
CA GLU A 44 -2.80 14.01 -17.02
C GLU A 44 -3.65 13.92 -15.75
N ARG A 45 -4.76 14.67 -15.65
CA ARG A 45 -5.72 14.52 -14.54
C ARG A 45 -6.33 13.12 -14.48
N LYS A 46 -6.75 12.58 -15.63
CA LYS A 46 -7.33 11.22 -15.71
C LYS A 46 -6.27 10.15 -15.42
N LYS A 47 -5.02 10.35 -15.86
CA LYS A 47 -3.90 9.45 -15.57
C LYS A 47 -3.57 9.42 -14.07
N ALA A 48 -3.54 10.58 -13.43
CA ALA A 48 -3.37 10.70 -11.98
C ALA A 48 -4.55 10.08 -11.22
N ALA A 49 -5.78 10.16 -11.75
CA ALA A 49 -6.93 9.46 -11.17
C ALA A 49 -6.80 7.94 -11.27
N VAL A 50 -6.40 7.40 -12.43
CA VAL A 50 -6.15 5.96 -12.61
C VAL A 50 -5.08 5.48 -11.64
N LYS A 51 -3.93 6.18 -11.55
CA LYS A 51 -2.85 5.80 -10.64
C LYS A 51 -3.33 5.72 -9.18
N ARG A 52 -4.09 6.71 -8.71
CA ARG A 52 -4.67 6.70 -7.36
C ARG A 52 -5.64 5.54 -7.13
N CYS A 53 -6.46 5.21 -8.13
CA CYS A 53 -7.37 4.06 -8.04
C CYS A 53 -6.60 2.74 -8.00
N GLU A 54 -5.49 2.60 -8.75
CA GLU A 54 -4.62 1.42 -8.72
C GLU A 54 -3.95 1.25 -7.35
N GLU A 55 -3.39 2.31 -6.78
CA GLU A 55 -2.76 2.29 -5.45
C GLU A 55 -3.78 1.90 -4.35
N GLN A 56 -5.00 2.43 -4.43
CA GLN A 56 -6.06 2.08 -3.49
C GLN A 56 -6.50 0.63 -3.62
N LEU A 57 -6.64 0.13 -4.86
CA LEU A 57 -7.02 -1.26 -5.10
C LEU A 57 -5.95 -2.22 -4.57
N LEU A 58 -4.68 -1.96 -4.90
CA LEU A 58 -3.56 -2.75 -4.43
C LEU A 58 -3.54 -2.85 -2.89
N LYS A 59 -3.72 -1.72 -2.20
CA LYS A 59 -3.78 -1.69 -0.74
C LYS A 59 -4.92 -2.55 -0.19
N MET A 60 -6.09 -2.56 -0.83
CA MET A 60 -7.23 -3.36 -0.40
C MET A 60 -7.02 -4.85 -0.65
N GLU A 61 -6.41 -5.22 -1.78
CA GLU A 61 -6.07 -6.60 -2.11
C GLU A 61 -5.03 -7.16 -1.12
N VAL A 62 -3.96 -6.41 -0.83
CA VAL A 62 -2.98 -6.81 0.19
C VAL A 62 -3.65 -7.02 1.56
N GLN A 63 -4.55 -6.13 1.96
CA GLN A 63 -5.29 -6.28 3.23
C GLN A 63 -6.24 -7.48 3.24
N ALA A 64 -6.79 -7.86 2.10
CA ALA A 64 -7.67 -9.03 2.00
C ALA A 64 -6.86 -10.33 2.13
N THR A 65 -5.73 -10.42 1.43
CA THR A 65 -4.81 -11.55 1.51
C THR A 65 -4.30 -11.72 2.94
N ASP A 66 -3.80 -10.65 3.56
CA ASP A 66 -3.27 -10.67 4.93
C ASP A 66 -4.30 -11.16 5.95
N ARG A 67 -5.60 -10.85 5.74
CA ARG A 67 -6.67 -11.33 6.61
C ARG A 67 -7.05 -12.79 6.39
N GLU A 68 -6.98 -13.30 5.16
CA GLU A 68 -7.31 -14.70 4.88
C GLU A 68 -6.18 -15.60 5.35
N GLU A 69 -4.92 -15.24 5.08
CA GLU A 69 -3.75 -16.01 5.50
C GLU A 69 -3.63 -16.06 7.03
N ASN A 70 -3.93 -14.96 7.72
CA ASN A 70 -3.87 -14.91 9.19
C ASN A 70 -5.15 -15.42 9.89
N LYS A 71 -6.15 -15.92 9.15
CA LYS A 71 -7.43 -16.32 9.74
C LYS A 71 -7.32 -17.41 10.82
N GLN A 72 -6.32 -18.28 10.71
CA GLN A 72 -6.06 -19.38 11.65
C GLN A 72 -4.75 -19.22 12.42
N ILE A 73 -4.03 -18.10 12.24
CA ILE A 73 -2.66 -17.92 12.74
C ILE A 73 -2.61 -16.75 13.73
N ALA A 74 -2.12 -17.02 14.94
CA ALA A 74 -1.92 -16.00 15.97
C ALA A 74 -0.47 -15.50 15.99
N LEU A 75 -0.21 -14.33 15.39
CA LEU A 75 1.13 -13.74 15.28
C LEU A 75 1.63 -13.04 16.55
N GLY A 76 0.76 -12.80 17.54
CA GLY A 76 1.09 -11.97 18.70
C GLY A 76 2.21 -12.54 19.59
N THR A 77 2.15 -13.85 19.89
CA THR A 77 3.08 -14.50 20.82
C THR A 77 4.49 -14.57 20.25
N SER A 78 4.65 -14.99 18.98
CA SER A 78 5.95 -15.02 18.29
C SER A 78 6.58 -13.64 18.25
N LYS A 79 5.81 -12.64 17.82
CA LYS A 79 6.24 -11.24 17.72
C LYS A 79 6.73 -10.62 19.02
N LEU A 80 6.13 -10.99 20.15
CA LEU A 80 6.44 -10.39 21.44
C LEU A 80 7.55 -11.09 22.23
N ASN A 81 7.73 -12.40 22.00
CA ASN A 81 8.49 -13.24 22.91
C ASN A 81 9.56 -14.12 22.22
N TYR A 82 9.45 -14.36 20.93
CA TYR A 82 10.31 -15.33 20.23
C TYR A 82 11.12 -14.74 19.07
N LEU A 83 10.77 -13.54 18.60
CA LEU A 83 11.54 -12.79 17.62
C LEU A 83 12.39 -11.72 18.31
N ASP A 84 13.66 -11.63 17.94
CA ASP A 84 14.50 -10.51 18.37
C ASP A 84 13.97 -9.21 17.73
N PRO A 85 13.55 -8.22 18.54
CA PRO A 85 12.98 -6.98 18.01
C PRO A 85 13.97 -6.20 17.14
N ARG A 86 15.29 -6.39 17.33
CA ARG A 86 16.34 -5.73 16.55
C ARG A 86 16.29 -6.12 15.09
N ILE A 87 15.93 -7.37 14.77
CA ILE A 87 15.71 -7.82 13.39
C ILE A 87 14.64 -6.96 12.70
N SER A 88 13.51 -6.74 13.39
CA SER A 88 12.42 -5.93 12.85
C SER A 88 12.78 -4.45 12.77
N VAL A 89 13.53 -3.92 13.74
CA VAL A 89 14.00 -2.53 13.74
C VAL A 89 14.97 -2.27 12.59
N ALA A 90 15.96 -3.13 12.39
CA ALA A 90 16.94 -3.02 11.31
C ALA A 90 16.26 -3.09 9.94
N TRP A 91 15.31 -4.01 9.76
CA TRP A 91 14.49 -4.08 8.56
C TRP A 91 13.69 -2.79 8.32
N CYS A 92 13.08 -2.21 9.37
CA CYS A 92 12.36 -0.94 9.26
C CYS A 92 13.27 0.21 8.83
N LYS A 93 14.49 0.29 9.37
CA LYS A 93 15.50 1.31 8.99
C LYS A 93 15.93 1.12 7.53
N ASN A 94 16.22 -0.11 7.11
CA ASN A 94 16.66 -0.43 5.75
C ASN A 94 15.60 -0.12 4.68
N MET A 95 14.33 -0.37 4.98
CA MET A 95 13.22 -0.22 4.02
C MET A 95 12.47 1.11 4.15
N ASP A 96 12.94 2.03 5.01
CA ASP A 96 12.27 3.29 5.34
C ASP A 96 10.79 3.08 5.75
N VAL A 97 10.54 2.03 6.54
CA VAL A 97 9.21 1.69 7.04
C VAL A 97 9.06 2.26 8.45
N PRO A 98 8.03 3.09 8.73
CA PRO A 98 7.82 3.63 10.06
C PRO A 98 7.54 2.52 11.09
N ILE A 99 8.26 2.54 12.21
CA ILE A 99 8.20 1.48 13.22
C ILE A 99 6.81 1.32 13.85
N GLU A 100 5.96 2.36 13.87
CA GLU A 100 4.55 2.28 14.28
C GLU A 100 3.70 1.36 13.42
N LYS A 101 4.13 1.06 12.18
CA LYS A 101 3.42 0.11 11.31
C LYS A 101 3.65 -1.32 11.76
N ILE A 102 4.79 -1.58 12.41
CA ILE A 102 5.14 -2.89 12.93
C ILE A 102 4.74 -3.00 14.39
N TYR A 103 5.15 -2.07 15.25
CA TYR A 103 4.87 -2.12 16.68
C TYR A 103 3.88 -1.05 17.13
N ASN A 104 2.85 -1.46 17.87
CA ASN A 104 1.94 -0.53 18.52
C ASN A 104 2.62 0.23 19.68
N LYS A 105 1.92 1.19 20.31
CA LYS A 105 2.50 2.02 21.38
C LYS A 105 3.14 1.20 22.50
N THR A 106 2.40 0.25 23.08
CA THR A 106 2.89 -0.60 24.18
C THR A 106 4.08 -1.48 23.78
N GLN A 107 4.08 -1.98 22.53
CA GLN A 107 5.19 -2.78 22.00
C GLN A 107 6.46 -1.94 21.83
N ARG A 108 6.33 -0.69 21.37
CA ARG A 108 7.47 0.23 21.26
C ARG A 108 8.05 0.60 22.62
N GLU A 109 7.21 0.77 23.63
CA GLU A 109 7.67 0.98 25.01
C GLU A 109 8.45 -0.25 25.53
N LYS A 110 7.95 -1.47 25.27
CA LYS A 110 8.65 -2.71 25.65
C LYS A 110 10.01 -2.86 24.94
N PHE A 111 10.09 -2.48 23.67
CA PHE A 111 11.26 -2.66 22.82
C PHE A 111 12.07 -1.37 22.59
N ALA A 112 11.89 -0.36 23.47
CA ALA A 112 12.57 0.93 23.34
C ALA A 112 14.10 0.77 23.25
N TRP A 113 14.66 -0.12 24.08
CA TRP A 113 16.08 -0.46 24.06
C TRP A 113 16.56 -0.90 22.68
N ALA A 114 15.78 -1.73 21.97
CA ALA A 114 16.13 -2.22 20.64
C ALA A 114 15.95 -1.13 19.58
N ILE A 115 14.94 -0.27 19.71
CA ILE A 115 14.70 0.83 18.76
C ILE A 115 15.87 1.82 18.78
N ASP A 116 16.37 2.16 19.98
CA ASP A 116 17.39 3.18 20.15
C ASP A 116 18.80 2.69 19.75
N MET A 117 19.12 1.42 19.99
CA MET A 117 20.49 0.91 19.83
C MET A 117 20.78 0.20 18.50
N THR A 118 19.74 -0.16 17.74
CA THR A 118 19.92 -1.06 16.58
C THR A 118 20.15 -0.27 15.31
N GLU A 119 21.28 -0.50 14.65
CA GLU A 119 21.54 0.05 13.32
C GLU A 119 20.98 -0.83 12.20
N ALA A 120 20.98 -0.30 10.98
CA ALA A 120 20.31 -0.91 9.85
C ALA A 120 20.98 -2.22 9.38
N ASP A 121 22.25 -2.42 9.69
CA ASP A 121 23.09 -3.57 9.33
C ASP A 121 23.12 -4.69 10.38
N PHE A 122 22.20 -4.68 11.35
CA PHE A 122 22.13 -5.70 12.40
C PHE A 122 21.88 -7.12 11.83
N GLU A 123 22.75 -8.05 12.23
CA GLU A 123 22.62 -9.50 11.99
C GLU A 123 22.44 -10.23 13.34
N PHE A 124 21.53 -11.21 13.38
CA PHE A 124 21.18 -11.99 14.59
C PHE A 124 22.05 -13.24 14.75
#